data_AF-A0A3D5QD48-F1
#
_entry.id   AF-A0A3D5QD48-F1
#
_cell.length_a   1.000
_cell.length_b   1.000
_cell.length_c   1.000
_cell.angle_alpha   90.00
_cell.angle_beta   90.00
_cell.angle_gamma   90.00
#
_symmetry.space_group_name_H-M   'P 1'
#
loop_
_entity.id
_entity.type
_entity.pdbx_description
1 polymer ?
#
loop_
_entity_poly.entity_id
_entity_poly.type
_entity_poly.pdbx_seq_one_letter_code
_entity_poly.pdbx_strand_id
1 'polypeptide(L)'
;AVVGLIILTPFVLIENFVLDKQIQMGMLTIFSIAYTGIFASLAAFLSWNRAVREAGASKVAPFIHLMPVFGSILAVIFLGETFAAYHFAGIAAVFSGIFLATKY
;
A
#
# COMPACT_ATOMS: atom_id res chain seq x y z
N ALA A 1 -3.06 2.47 14.96
CA ALA A 1 -2.04 3.50 15.25
C ALA A 1 -1.38 3.25 16.62
N VAL A 2 -2.11 3.35 17.73
CA VAL A 2 -1.54 3.25 19.10
C VAL A 2 -0.78 1.94 19.36
N VAL A 3 -1.35 0.80 18.99
CA VAL A 3 -0.68 -0.50 19.15
C VAL A 3 0.62 -0.57 18.35
N GLY A 4 0.63 -0.07 17.11
CA GLY A 4 1.83 -0.01 16.29
C GLY A 4 2.90 0.91 16.88
N LEU A 5 2.50 2.06 17.44
CA LEU A 5 3.42 2.95 18.16
C LEU A 5 4.07 2.23 19.34
N ILE A 6 3.26 1.59 20.20
CA ILE A 6 3.74 0.85 21.37
C ILE A 6 4.71 -0.25 20.96
N ILE A 7 4.37 -1.02 19.92
CA ILE A 7 5.21 -2.12 19.43
C ILE A 7 6.53 -1.60 18.84
N LEU A 8 6.50 -0.52 18.04
CA LEU A 8 7.70 0.00 17.36
C LEU A 8 8.61 0.82 18.28
N THR A 9 8.07 1.42 19.35
CA THR A 9 8.83 2.27 20.28
C THR A 9 10.08 1.59 20.85
N PRO A 10 10.04 0.37 21.41
CA PRO A 10 11.26 -0.28 21.91
C PRO A 10 12.31 -0.52 20.82
N PHE A 11 11.90 -0.83 19.59
CA PHE A 11 12.85 -1.01 18.48
C PHE A 11 13.52 0.30 18.08
N VAL A 12 12.77 1.39 18.01
CA VAL A 12 13.32 2.73 17.73
C VAL A 12 14.30 3.16 18.83
N LEU A 13 13.99 2.88 20.10
CA LEU A 13 14.91 3.16 21.21
C LEU A 13 16.20 2.35 21.08
N ILE A 14 16.12 1.05 20.77
CA ILE A 14 17.32 0.22 20.57
C ILE A 14 18.15 0.74 19.38
N GLU A 15 17.53 1.07 18.26
CA GLU A 15 18.25 1.56 17.07
C GLU A 15 18.94 2.91 17.32
N ASN A 16 18.30 3.81 18.06
CA ASN A 16 18.88 5.12 18.37
C ASN A 16 19.99 5.01 19.44
N PHE A 17 19.76 4.28 20.53
CA PHE A 17 20.67 4.26 21.69
C PHE A 17 21.77 3.19 21.62
N VAL A 18 21.55 2.07 20.94
CA VAL A 18 22.51 0.95 20.87
C VAL A 18 23.26 0.93 19.56
N LEU A 19 22.58 1.23 18.45
CA LEU A 19 23.18 1.20 17.11
C LEU A 19 23.65 2.58 16.63
N ASP A 20 23.48 3.61 17.47
CA ASP A 20 23.89 5.01 17.23
C ASP A 20 23.38 5.57 15.88
N LYS A 21 22.24 5.04 15.41
CA LYS A 21 21.59 5.49 14.18
C LYS A 21 20.61 6.60 14.50
N GLN A 22 20.94 7.80 14.06
CA GLN A 22 20.04 8.94 14.25
C GLN A 22 18.83 8.87 13.32
N ILE A 23 17.66 9.18 13.90
CA ILE A 23 16.44 9.40 13.13
C ILE A 23 16.66 10.63 12.25
N GLN A 24 16.72 10.42 10.94
CA GLN A 24 16.83 11.51 9.97
C GLN A 24 15.46 12.20 9.82
N MET A 25 15.19 13.15 10.72
CA MET A 25 14.03 14.04 10.64
C MET A 25 14.28 15.12 9.59
N GLY A 26 14.30 14.70 8.32
CA GLY A 26 14.31 15.60 7.18
C GLY A 26 12.90 15.97 6.73
N MET A 27 12.79 17.07 5.97
CA MET A 27 11.53 17.46 5.32
C MET A 27 10.95 16.34 4.46
N LEU A 28 11.81 15.59 3.76
CA LEU A 28 11.39 14.43 2.97
C LEU A 28 10.67 13.39 3.83
N THR A 29 11.23 13.01 4.98
CA THR A 29 10.65 12.03 5.91
C THR A 29 9.28 12.49 6.40
N ILE A 30 9.15 13.77 6.77
CA ILE A 30 7.88 14.35 7.23
C ILE A 30 6.83 14.28 6.12
N PHE A 31 7.18 14.69 4.90
CA PHE A 31 6.26 14.62 3.76
C PHE A 31 5.89 13.17 3.39
N SER A 32 6.82 12.22 3.48
CA SER A 32 6.53 10.80 3.26
C SER A 32 5.54 10.25 4.30
N ILE A 33 5.70 10.59 5.57
CA ILE A 33 4.76 10.22 6.64
C ILE A 33 3.39 10.86 6.40
N ALA A 34 3.35 12.16 6.08
CA ALA A 34 2.10 12.86 5.78
C ALA A 34 1.38 12.25 4.57
N TYR A 35 2.11 11.98 3.48
CA TYR A 35 1.56 11.37 2.27
C TYR A 35 0.97 9.98 2.56
N THR A 36 1.69 9.12 3.27
CA THR A 36 1.23 7.76 3.60
C THR A 36 0.02 7.76 4.55
N GLY A 37 -0.01 8.69 5.52
CA GLY A 37 -1.15 8.86 6.41
C GLY A 37 -2.41 9.41 5.72
N ILE A 38 -2.24 10.38 4.82
CA ILE A 38 -3.38 11.05 4.16
C ILE A 38 -3.88 10.24 2.96
N PHE A 39 -3.00 9.93 2.00
CA PHE A 39 -3.43 9.33 0.73
C PHE A 39 -3.52 7.81 0.81
N ALA A 40 -2.43 7.14 1.23
CA ALA A 40 -2.38 5.69 1.27
C ALA A 40 -3.26 5.08 2.38
N SER A 41 -3.60 5.87 3.41
CA SER A 41 -4.48 5.45 4.50
C SER A 41 -5.85 6.14 4.44
N LEU A 42 -5.97 7.40 4.86
CA LEU A 42 -7.28 8.04 5.03
C LEU A 42 -8.12 8.07 3.75
N ALA A 43 -7.57 8.60 2.65
CA ALA A 43 -8.28 8.71 1.38
C ALA A 43 -8.61 7.33 0.80
N ALA A 44 -7.67 6.38 0.85
CA ALA A 44 -7.90 5.00 0.41
C ALA A 44 -9.04 4.33 1.18
N PHE A 45 -9.05 4.42 2.51
CA PHE A 45 -10.12 3.85 3.34
C PHE A 45 -11.48 4.51 3.09
N LEU A 46 -11.53 5.83 2.94
CA LEU A 46 -12.77 6.54 2.63
C LEU A 46 -13.35 6.13 1.27
N SER A 47 -12.49 6.06 0.24
CA SER A 47 -12.87 5.62 -1.10
C SER A 47 -13.34 4.16 -1.09
N TRP A 48 -12.63 3.28 -0.38
CA TRP A 48 -13.01 1.88 -0.24
C TRP A 48 -14.37 1.73 0.44
N ASN A 49 -14.57 2.37 1.59
CA ASN A 49 -15.83 2.31 2.32
C ASN A 49 -16.99 2.89 1.52
N ARG A 50 -16.74 3.96 0.76
CA ARG A 50 -17.73 4.53 -0.16
C ARG A 50 -18.08 3.55 -1.29
N ALA A 51 -17.09 2.93 -1.92
CA ALA A 51 -17.32 1.93 -2.95
C ALA A 51 -18.12 0.73 -2.41
N VAL A 52 -17.75 0.21 -1.23
CA VAL A 52 -18.49 -0.88 -0.57
C VAL A 52 -19.93 -0.49 -0.26
N ARG A 53 -20.17 0.75 0.19
CA ARG A 53 -21.51 1.26 0.48
C ARG A 53 -22.38 1.38 -0.79
N GLU A 54 -21.80 1.82 -1.90
CA GLU A 54 -22.54 2.09 -3.14
C GLU A 54 -22.71 0.84 -4.02
N ALA A 55 -21.71 -0.05 -4.11
CA ALA A 55 -21.70 -1.20 -4.99
C ALA A 55 -21.83 -2.57 -4.26
N GLY A 56 -21.71 -2.59 -2.93
CA GLY A 56 -21.75 -3.80 -2.12
C GLY A 56 -20.38 -4.50 -2.00
N ALA A 57 -20.16 -5.16 -0.86
CA ALA A 57 -18.87 -5.78 -0.54
C ALA A 57 -18.44 -6.85 -1.56
N SER A 58 -19.36 -7.69 -2.04
CA SER A 58 -19.03 -8.80 -2.96
C SER A 58 -18.47 -8.32 -4.30
N LYS A 59 -18.93 -7.16 -4.81
CA LYS A 59 -18.44 -6.60 -6.08
C LYS A 59 -17.12 -5.86 -5.91
N VAL A 60 -16.87 -5.29 -4.74
CA VAL A 60 -15.72 -4.43 -4.48
C VAL A 60 -14.52 -5.23 -3.98
N ALA A 61 -14.73 -6.30 -3.21
CA ALA A 61 -13.67 -7.13 -2.64
C ALA A 61 -12.61 -7.61 -3.67
N PRO A 62 -12.96 -8.06 -4.89
CA PRO A 62 -11.97 -8.50 -5.88
C PRO A 62 -10.98 -7.40 -6.30
N PHE A 63 -11.37 -6.12 -6.22
CA PHE A 63 -10.52 -5.00 -6.64
C PHE A 63 -9.31 -4.78 -5.73
N ILE A 64 -9.28 -5.31 -4.50
CA ILE A 64 -8.06 -5.29 -3.65
C ILE A 64 -6.89 -5.98 -4.36
N HIS A 65 -7.17 -6.98 -5.20
CA HIS A 65 -6.12 -7.68 -5.96
C HIS A 65 -5.45 -6.82 -7.03
N LEU A 66 -5.95 -5.60 -7.30
CA LEU A 66 -5.24 -4.63 -8.13
C LEU A 66 -4.06 -3.96 -7.40
N MET A 67 -3.95 -4.05 -6.06
CA MET A 67 -2.80 -3.51 -5.32
C MET A 67 -1.44 -3.93 -5.91
N PRO A 68 -1.14 -5.22 -6.16
CA PRO A 68 0.14 -5.61 -6.78
C PRO A 68 0.32 -5.08 -8.21
N VAL A 69 -0.76 -4.91 -8.97
CA VAL A 69 -0.71 -4.32 -10.33
C VAL A 69 -0.26 -2.87 -10.25
N PHE A 70 -0.93 -2.04 -9.43
CA PHE A 70 -0.53 -0.66 -9.23
C PHE A 70 0.84 -0.55 -8.57
N GLY A 71 1.14 -1.41 -7.58
CA GLY A 71 2.45 -1.44 -6.91
C GLY A 71 3.61 -1.64 -7.89
N SER A 72 3.51 -2.64 -8.77
CA SER A 72 4.53 -2.90 -9.79
C SER A 72 4.65 -1.76 -10.82
N ILE A 73 3.53 -1.20 -11.29
CA ILE A 73 3.54 -0.06 -12.23
C ILE A 73 4.21 1.16 -11.58
N LEU A 74 3.84 1.49 -10.34
CA LEU A 74 4.43 2.61 -9.61
C LEU A 74 5.91 2.38 -9.33
N ALA A 75 6.33 1.15 -9.04
CA ALA A 75 7.75 0.83 -8.84
C ALA A 75 8.57 1.02 -10.13
N VAL A 76 8.07 0.61 -11.29
CA VAL A 76 8.72 0.90 -12.57
C VAL A 76 8.85 2.41 -12.79
N ILE A 77 7.77 3.17 -12.57
CA ILE A 77 7.73 4.62 -12.85
C ILE A 77 8.63 5.41 -11.88
N PHE A 78 8.54 5.14 -10.59
CA PHE A 78 9.17 5.97 -9.55
C PHE A 78 10.49 5.41 -9.03
N LEU A 79 10.68 4.09 -9.03
CA LEU A 79 11.91 3.43 -8.54
C LEU A 79 12.81 2.98 -9.69
N GLY A 80 12.34 3.05 -10.94
CA GLY A 80 13.10 2.62 -12.11
C GLY A 80 13.29 1.10 -12.19
N GLU A 81 12.43 0.33 -11.51
CA GLU A 81 12.49 -1.13 -11.56
C GLU A 81 12.17 -1.65 -12.97
N THR A 82 12.82 -2.74 -13.37
CA THR A 82 12.57 -3.36 -14.67
C THR A 82 11.31 -4.22 -14.64
N PHE A 83 10.39 -3.95 -15.57
CA PHE A 83 9.17 -4.72 -15.70
C PHE A 83 9.43 -6.09 -16.35
N ALA A 84 9.58 -7.12 -15.52
CA ALA A 84 9.83 -8.49 -15.98
C ALA A 84 8.56 -9.20 -16.51
N ALA A 85 8.76 -10.28 -17.27
CA ALA A 85 7.69 -11.07 -17.89
C ALA A 85 6.65 -11.62 -16.90
N TYR A 86 7.07 -11.98 -15.68
CA TYR A 86 6.15 -12.48 -14.65
C TYR A 86 5.14 -11.42 -14.18
N HIS A 87 5.44 -10.12 -14.31
CA HIS A 87 4.48 -9.08 -14.01
C HIS A 87 3.30 -9.12 -14.98
N PHE A 88 3.53 -9.38 -16.28
CA PHE A 88 2.45 -9.55 -17.24
C PHE A 88 1.55 -10.74 -16.89
N ALA A 89 2.16 -11.88 -16.52
CA ALA A 89 1.41 -13.06 -16.09
C ALA A 89 0.58 -12.78 -14.83
N GLY A 90 1.17 -12.10 -13.84
CA GLY A 90 0.48 -11.69 -12.62
C GLY A 90 -0.68 -10.73 -12.88
N ILE A 91 -0.48 -9.71 -13.73
CA ILE A 91 -1.52 -8.77 -14.13
C ILE A 91 -2.67 -9.50 -14.83
N ALA A 92 -2.36 -10.38 -15.79
CA ALA A 92 -3.37 -11.17 -16.49
C ALA A 92 -4.18 -12.04 -15.52
N ALA A 93 -3.50 -12.69 -14.56
CA ALA A 93 -4.16 -13.48 -13.52
C ALA A 93 -5.11 -12.63 -12.66
N VAL A 94 -4.70 -11.45 -12.21
CA VAL A 94 -5.53 -10.52 -11.44
C VAL A 94 -6.78 -10.11 -12.23
N PHE A 95 -6.63 -9.65 -13.48
CA PHE A 95 -7.78 -9.24 -14.29
C PHE A 95 -8.73 -10.40 -14.58
N SER A 96 -8.20 -11.60 -14.86
CA SER A 96 -9.02 -12.79 -15.06
C SER A 96 -9.82 -13.16 -13.81
N GLY A 97 -9.21 -13.08 -12.62
CA GLY A 97 -9.88 -13.34 -11.35
C GLY A 97 -10.99 -12.34 -11.06
N ILE A 98 -10.74 -11.04 -11.27
CA ILE A 98 -11.77 -10.00 -11.09
C ILE A 98 -12.93 -10.21 -12.06
N PHE A 99 -12.65 -10.50 -13.33
CA PHE A 99 -13.67 -10.74 -14.33
C PHE A 99 -14.57 -11.92 -13.96
N LEU A 100 -13.98 -13.04 -13.52
CA LEU A 100 -14.74 -14.22 -13.07
C LEU A 100 -15.56 -13.91 -11.82
N ALA A 101 -14.98 -13.24 -10.82
CA ALA A 101 -15.64 -12.92 -9.56
C ALA A 101 -16.75 -11.86 -9.68
N THR A 102 -16.74 -11.06 -10.74
CA THR A 102 -17.77 -10.03 -10.97
C THR A 102 -18.89 -10.53 -11.89
N LYS A 103 -18.62 -11.57 -12.69
CA LYS A 103 -19.58 -12.15 -13.64
C LYS A 103 -20.50 -13.19 -13.00
N TYR A 104 -20.06 -13.86 -11.93
CA TYR A 104 -20.80 -14.86 -11.16
C TYR A 104 -21.05 -14.36 -9.74
#